data_AF-A0A0Q9Y7A0-F1
#
_entry.id   AF-A0A0Q9Y7A0-F1
#
_cell.length_a   1.000
_cell.length_b   1.000
_cell.length_c   1.000
_cell.angle_alpha   90.00
_cell.angle_beta   90.00
_cell.angle_gamma   90.00
#
_symmetry.space_group_name_H-M   'P 1'
#
loop_
_entity.id
_entity.type
_entity.pdbx_description
1 polymer ?
#
loop_
_entity_poly.entity_id
_entity_poly.type
_entity_poly.pdbx_seq_one_letter_code
_entity_poly.pdbx_strand_id
1 'polypeptide(L)'
;MKKNKKDSEIDFVSSSSFQKSIRKTKWKQLILYTFISIITLIVFIFCFYSGTQYLINKKIDHNTRQSLGQTKGAGISNQTTRYYYNTLNAIGETTYYKKIGNRNFVWNTERKKYPAIGRVEVLSRGSGMTEINEMDIEAQRVVRYNQLNNERIVDFYYPRVEYDYLPNELDIAVGLDKNKLIEVALSFNKPMSSNELAEILGYKNVDWLWTEQYTEKQMKEINKLDGDSLKVKNGDNASGFSVTEKYPYEENLTGDTTISGAIISGTPQDLERFQNLDIIRASVIGVTIDKY
;
A
#
# COMPACT_ATOMS: atom_id res chain seq x y z
N MET A 1 -0.67 54.29 -96.03
CA MET A 1 -0.81 53.16 -95.08
C MET A 1 0.16 53.35 -93.92
N LYS A 2 -0.30 53.87 -92.78
CA LYS A 2 0.46 53.92 -91.52
C LYS A 2 0.24 52.59 -90.79
N LYS A 3 1.28 51.77 -90.64
CA LYS A 3 1.25 50.57 -89.80
C LYS A 3 1.30 51.00 -88.32
N ASN A 4 0.23 50.73 -87.60
CA ASN A 4 0.16 50.84 -86.15
C ASN A 4 1.24 49.96 -85.51
N LYS A 5 2.16 50.59 -84.77
CA LYS A 5 3.08 49.91 -83.85
C LYS A 5 2.28 49.64 -82.58
N LYS A 6 1.89 48.38 -82.39
CA LYS A 6 1.20 47.93 -81.19
C LYS A 6 2.25 47.86 -80.08
N ASP A 7 2.14 48.72 -79.07
CA ASP A 7 2.95 48.61 -77.86
C ASP A 7 2.66 47.25 -77.22
N SER A 8 3.65 46.36 -77.23
CA SER A 8 3.61 45.12 -76.47
C SER A 8 3.91 45.46 -75.02
N GLU A 9 2.89 45.44 -74.17
CA GLU A 9 3.07 45.47 -72.71
C GLU A 9 4.14 44.43 -72.32
N ILE A 10 5.18 44.89 -71.62
CA ILE A 10 6.24 44.02 -71.13
C ILE A 10 5.65 43.23 -69.95
N ASP A 11 5.27 41.98 -70.20
CA ASP A 11 4.82 41.06 -69.16
C ASP A 11 6.02 40.60 -68.29
N PHE A 12 6.34 41.41 -67.29
CA PHE A 12 7.41 41.15 -66.33
C PHE A 12 7.14 39.90 -65.48
N VAL A 13 5.87 39.54 -65.29
CA VAL A 13 5.41 38.47 -64.40
C VAL A 13 5.71 37.08 -64.99
N SER A 14 5.71 36.94 -66.31
CA SER A 14 6.09 35.70 -67.01
C SER A 14 7.59 35.57 -67.26
N SER A 15 8.40 36.59 -66.92
CA SER A 15 9.84 36.54 -67.13
C SER A 15 10.51 35.44 -66.28
N SER A 16 11.42 34.69 -66.89
CA SER A 16 12.07 33.53 -66.24
C SER A 16 12.91 33.91 -65.01
N SER A 17 13.47 35.13 -64.99
CA SER A 17 14.20 35.69 -63.86
C SER A 17 13.27 36.02 -62.68
N PHE A 18 12.08 36.57 -62.95
CA PHE A 18 11.05 36.83 -61.95
C PHE A 18 10.49 35.53 -61.37
N GLN A 19 10.13 34.55 -62.21
CA GLN A 19 9.66 33.24 -61.77
C GLN A 19 10.69 32.47 -60.92
N LYS A 20 11.97 32.48 -61.31
CA LYS A 20 13.06 31.88 -60.51
C LYS A 20 13.21 32.56 -59.14
N SER A 21 13.10 33.88 -59.11
CA SER A 21 13.18 34.67 -57.87
C SER A 21 12.01 34.35 -56.94
N ILE A 22 10.78 34.30 -57.47
CA ILE A 22 9.59 33.87 -56.73
C ILE A 22 9.76 32.46 -56.17
N ARG A 23 10.23 31.49 -56.98
CA ARG A 23 10.43 30.11 -56.53
C ARG A 23 11.45 30.02 -55.40
N LYS A 24 12.57 30.75 -55.49
CA LYS A 24 13.61 30.79 -54.46
C LYS A 24 13.09 31.37 -53.15
N THR A 25 12.28 32.44 -53.22
CA THR A 25 11.63 33.04 -52.06
C THR A 25 10.63 32.09 -51.41
N LYS A 26 9.77 31.43 -52.20
CA LYS A 26 8.81 30.43 -51.70
C LYS A 26 9.50 29.28 -50.96
N TRP A 27 10.63 28.78 -51.48
CA TRP A 27 11.41 27.74 -50.82
C TRP A 27 12.06 28.20 -49.51
N LYS A 28 12.63 29.40 -49.46
CA LYS A 28 13.16 29.98 -48.21
C LYS A 28 12.06 30.15 -47.15
N GLN A 29 10.88 30.59 -47.57
CA GLN A 29 9.73 30.78 -46.70
C GLN A 29 9.20 29.44 -46.17
N LEU A 30 9.14 28.40 -47.02
CA LEU A 30 8.78 27.04 -46.60
C LEU A 30 9.74 26.53 -45.52
N ILE A 31 11.06 26.61 -45.76
CA ILE A 31 12.08 26.17 -44.81
C ILE A 31 11.95 26.90 -43.48
N LEU A 32 11.75 28.23 -43.51
CA LEU A 32 11.58 29.03 -42.30
C LEU A 32 10.36 28.58 -41.49
N TYR A 33 9.20 28.40 -42.13
CA TYR A 33 8.00 27.94 -41.43
C TYR A 33 8.10 26.51 -40.93
N THR A 34 8.73 25.61 -41.70
CA THR A 34 9.03 24.26 -41.24
C THR A 34 9.92 24.29 -40.00
N PHE A 35 10.96 25.13 -39.98
CA PHE A 35 11.85 25.27 -38.85
C PHE A 35 11.14 25.84 -37.60
N ILE A 36 10.34 26.90 -37.76
CA ILE A 36 9.54 27.47 -36.68
C ILE A 36 8.57 26.41 -36.13
N SER A 37 7.87 25.67 -37.00
CA SER A 37 6.95 24.62 -36.60
C SER A 37 7.63 23.50 -35.81
N ILE A 38 8.84 23.09 -36.21
CA ILE A 38 9.63 22.09 -35.47
C ILE A 38 10.00 22.62 -34.09
N ILE A 39 10.47 23.86 -33.98
CA ILE A 39 10.81 24.47 -32.68
C ILE A 39 9.57 24.55 -31.79
N THR A 40 8.45 25.04 -32.32
CA THR A 40 7.20 25.13 -31.56
C THR A 40 6.74 23.76 -31.07
N LEU A 41 6.87 22.72 -31.89
CA LEU A 41 6.54 21.34 -31.52
C LEU A 41 7.47 20.82 -30.41
N ILE A 42 8.78 21.08 -30.50
CA ILE A 42 9.74 20.68 -29.46
C ILE A 42 9.40 21.35 -28.12
N VAL A 43 9.15 22.66 -28.13
CA VAL A 43 8.75 23.41 -26.92
C VAL A 43 7.44 22.87 -26.36
N PHE A 44 6.46 22.59 -27.21
CA PHE A 44 5.18 22.03 -26.77
C PHE A 44 5.35 20.64 -26.15
N ILE A 45 6.13 19.75 -26.78
CA ILE A 45 6.43 18.41 -26.25
C ILE A 45 7.15 18.52 -24.91
N PHE A 46 8.12 19.43 -24.77
CA PHE A 46 8.84 19.65 -23.52
C PHE A 46 7.92 20.16 -22.41
N CYS A 47 7.08 21.15 -22.69
CA CYS A 47 6.10 21.66 -21.73
C CYS A 47 5.07 20.59 -21.34
N PHE A 48 4.59 19.81 -22.31
CA PHE A 48 3.65 18.73 -22.09
C PHE A 48 4.26 17.61 -21.23
N TYR A 49 5.47 17.17 -21.55
CA TYR A 49 6.20 16.18 -20.76
C TYR A 49 6.49 16.71 -19.35
N SER A 50 6.99 17.93 -19.20
CA SER A 50 7.27 18.51 -17.89
C SER A 50 6.01 18.66 -17.03
N GLY A 51 4.90 19.12 -17.63
CA GLY A 51 3.62 19.25 -16.95
C GLY A 51 3.06 17.91 -16.49
N THR A 52 3.12 16.88 -17.34
CA THR A 52 2.66 15.53 -16.99
C THR A 52 3.51 14.92 -15.88
N GLN A 53 4.84 15.03 -15.96
CA GLN A 53 5.75 14.55 -14.91
C GLN A 53 5.53 15.28 -13.58
N TYR A 54 5.29 16.59 -13.60
CA TYR A 54 4.96 17.35 -12.39
C TYR A 54 3.68 16.82 -11.72
N LEU A 55 2.61 16.60 -12.49
CA LEU A 55 1.35 16.09 -11.97
C LEU A 55 1.48 14.67 -11.39
N ILE A 56 2.24 13.80 -12.05
CA ILE A 56 2.49 12.42 -11.59
C ILE A 56 3.27 12.44 -10.27
N ASN A 57 4.38 13.18 -10.20
CA ASN A 57 5.20 13.25 -8.99
C ASN A 57 4.43 13.83 -7.81
N LYS A 58 3.63 14.88 -8.04
CA LYS A 58 2.77 15.45 -7.00
C LYS A 58 1.77 14.42 -6.44
N LYS A 59 1.23 13.54 -7.29
CA LYS A 59 0.33 12.45 -6.86
C LYS A 59 1.07 11.37 -6.09
N ILE A 60 2.27 10.99 -6.52
CA ILE A 60 3.13 10.05 -5.81
C ILE A 60 3.42 10.59 -4.40
N ASP A 61 3.92 11.83 -4.29
CA ASP A 61 4.25 12.45 -3.00
C ASP A 61 3.04 12.52 -2.06
N HIS A 62 1.88 12.91 -2.58
CA HIS A 62 0.66 12.98 -1.79
C HIS A 62 0.25 11.59 -1.25
N ASN A 63 0.28 10.55 -2.09
CA ASN A 63 -0.08 9.20 -1.69
C ASN A 63 0.95 8.59 -0.72
N THR A 64 2.24 8.87 -0.91
CA THR A 64 3.31 8.46 0.00
C THR A 64 3.15 9.10 1.37
N ARG A 65 2.88 10.41 1.45
CA ARG A 65 2.61 11.10 2.73
C ARG A 65 1.37 10.55 3.44
N GLN A 66 0.32 10.23 2.69
CA GLN A 66 -0.87 9.60 3.27
C GLN A 66 -0.58 8.20 3.83
N SER A 67 0.32 7.45 3.18
CA SER A 67 0.71 6.11 3.63
C SER A 67 1.67 6.12 4.83
N LEU A 68 2.52 7.15 4.98
CA LEU A 68 3.48 7.26 6.08
C LEU A 68 2.81 7.39 7.46
N GLY A 69 1.57 7.88 7.54
CA GLY A 69 0.82 8.04 8.80
C GLY A 69 -0.09 6.88 9.17
N GLN A 70 -0.21 5.84 8.33
CA GLN A 70 -1.01 4.65 8.62
C GLN A 70 -0.16 3.40 8.37
N THR A 71 0.45 2.87 9.44
CA THR A 71 0.98 1.51 9.49
C THR A 71 -0.20 0.53 9.41
N LYS A 72 -0.70 0.34 8.19
CA LYS A 72 -1.70 -0.70 7.89
C LYS A 72 -0.98 -2.03 7.76
N GLY A 73 -1.52 -3.04 8.42
CA GLY A 73 -1.00 -4.39 8.39
C GLY A 73 -0.21 -4.73 9.65
N ALA A 74 -0.73 -5.69 10.41
CA ALA A 74 -0.10 -6.20 11.62
C ALA A 74 1.27 -6.80 11.31
N GLY A 75 2.31 -6.32 12.00
CA GLY A 75 3.68 -6.83 11.87
C GLY A 75 4.39 -6.47 10.56
N ILE A 76 3.81 -5.64 9.68
CA ILE A 76 4.51 -5.13 8.50
C ILE A 76 5.60 -4.17 8.96
N SER A 77 6.86 -4.54 8.75
CA SER A 77 8.02 -3.83 9.28
C SER A 77 8.64 -2.86 8.29
N ASN A 78 8.56 -3.20 6.99
CA ASN A 78 9.26 -2.47 5.94
C ASN A 78 8.50 -2.54 4.62
N GLN A 79 8.81 -1.59 3.74
CA GLN A 79 8.36 -1.60 2.36
C GLN A 79 9.42 -1.01 1.44
N THR A 80 9.41 -1.44 0.19
CA THR A 80 10.24 -0.87 -0.88
C THR A 80 9.38 -0.59 -2.10
N THR A 81 9.47 0.61 -2.67
CA THR A 81 8.71 0.99 -3.86
C THR A 81 9.63 1.33 -5.02
N ARG A 82 9.31 0.81 -6.22
CA ARG A 82 9.96 1.17 -7.48
C ARG A 82 8.95 1.85 -8.39
N TYR A 83 9.35 2.93 -9.05
CA TYR A 83 8.50 3.68 -9.97
C TYR A 83 8.97 3.54 -11.41
N TYR A 84 8.05 3.16 -12.29
CA TYR A 84 8.25 3.07 -13.73
C TYR A 84 7.47 4.19 -14.41
N TYR A 85 8.17 5.22 -14.87
CA TYR A 85 7.56 6.40 -15.48
C TYR A 85 7.30 6.21 -16.97
N ASN A 86 6.17 6.74 -17.40
CA ASN A 86 5.80 6.89 -18.80
C ASN A 86 5.29 8.34 -19.02
N THR A 87 4.93 8.70 -20.26
CA THR A 87 4.53 10.08 -20.57
C THR A 87 3.28 10.54 -19.80
N LEU A 88 2.29 9.68 -19.63
CA LEU A 88 0.99 10.04 -19.02
C LEU A 88 0.70 9.37 -17.68
N ASN A 89 1.60 8.52 -17.19
CA ASN A 89 1.43 7.83 -15.92
C ASN A 89 2.76 7.32 -15.39
N ALA A 90 2.78 6.95 -14.10
CA ALA A 90 3.81 6.07 -13.55
C ALA A 90 3.15 4.85 -12.91
N ILE A 91 3.84 3.72 -12.91
CA ILE A 91 3.46 2.52 -12.14
C ILE A 91 4.40 2.42 -10.96
N GLY A 92 3.86 2.48 -9.74
CA GLY A 92 4.58 2.20 -8.51
C GLY A 92 4.38 0.73 -8.11
N GLU A 93 5.46 -0.01 -7.92
CA GLU A 93 5.45 -1.38 -7.43
C GLU A 93 6.04 -1.41 -6.03
N THR A 94 5.19 -1.60 -5.02
CA THR A 94 5.56 -1.69 -3.62
C THR A 94 5.64 -3.14 -3.19
N THR A 95 6.73 -3.53 -2.53
CA THR A 95 6.86 -4.82 -1.84
C THR A 95 6.84 -4.57 -0.34
N TYR A 96 5.93 -5.23 0.36
CA TYR A 96 5.77 -5.18 1.81
C TYR A 96 6.43 -6.39 2.45
N TYR A 97 7.17 -6.14 3.53
CA TYR A 97 7.87 -7.17 4.28
C TYR A 97 7.32 -7.29 5.68
N LYS A 98 7.15 -8.52 6.12
CA LYS A 98 6.79 -8.87 7.49
C LYS A 98 8.03 -9.42 8.21
N LYS A 99 8.15 -9.09 9.49
CA LYS A 99 9.27 -9.52 10.34
C LYS A 99 8.78 -10.47 11.41
N ILE A 100 9.47 -11.59 11.59
CA ILE A 100 9.25 -12.56 12.68
C ILE A 100 10.61 -12.93 13.25
N GLY A 101 10.81 -12.67 14.54
CA GLY A 101 12.14 -12.72 15.16
C GLY A 101 13.16 -11.90 14.36
N ASN A 102 14.20 -12.55 13.83
CA ASN A 102 15.24 -11.88 13.02
C ASN A 102 15.07 -12.06 11.50
N ARG A 103 13.95 -12.65 11.04
CA ARG A 103 13.73 -12.93 9.61
C ARG A 103 12.71 -11.96 9.02
N ASN A 104 13.03 -11.45 7.84
CA ASN A 104 12.08 -10.73 6.98
C ASN A 104 11.71 -11.60 5.79
N PHE A 105 10.45 -11.55 5.39
CA PHE A 105 9.96 -12.23 4.20
C PHE A 105 8.92 -11.37 3.49
N VAL A 106 8.73 -11.65 2.20
CA VAL A 106 7.76 -10.92 1.38
C VAL A 106 6.36 -11.28 1.85
N TRP A 107 5.62 -10.27 2.29
CA TRP A 107 4.24 -10.41 2.74
C TRP A 107 3.27 -10.06 1.62
N ASN A 108 3.50 -8.95 0.93
CA ASN A 108 2.61 -8.53 -0.15
C ASN A 108 3.36 -7.75 -1.22
N THR A 109 2.78 -7.69 -2.41
CA THR A 109 3.19 -6.76 -3.46
C THR A 109 1.97 -5.94 -3.88
N GLU A 110 2.12 -4.65 -4.14
CA GLU A 110 1.02 -3.81 -4.62
C GLU A 110 1.50 -2.98 -5.81
N ARG A 111 0.76 -3.04 -6.92
CA ARG A 111 1.01 -2.23 -8.11
C ARG A 111 -0.03 -1.13 -8.17
N LYS A 112 0.41 0.12 -8.13
CA LYS A 112 -0.43 1.31 -8.24
C LYS A 112 -0.11 2.10 -9.50
N LYS A 113 -1.14 2.54 -10.22
CA LYS A 113 -1.02 3.45 -11.36
C LYS A 113 -1.27 4.88 -10.89
N TYR A 114 -0.35 5.76 -11.22
CA TYR A 114 -0.39 7.20 -10.97
C TYR A 114 -0.54 7.92 -12.30
N PRO A 115 -1.76 8.09 -12.85
CA PRO A 115 -1.94 8.79 -14.10
C PRO A 115 -1.79 10.31 -13.90
N ALA A 116 -1.31 11.04 -14.92
CA ALA A 116 -1.23 12.50 -14.89
C ALA A 116 -2.63 13.12 -14.69
N ILE A 117 -3.64 12.57 -15.36
CA ILE A 117 -5.06 12.96 -15.25
C ILE A 117 -5.85 11.77 -14.69
N GLY A 118 -6.77 12.00 -13.75
CA GLY A 118 -7.56 10.96 -13.10
C GLY A 118 -7.05 10.58 -11.71
N ARG A 119 -7.61 9.51 -11.13
CA ARG A 119 -7.31 9.05 -9.77
C ARG A 119 -6.22 7.98 -9.78
N VAL A 120 -5.56 7.79 -8.63
CA VAL A 120 -4.64 6.67 -8.44
C VAL A 120 -5.46 5.37 -8.40
N GLU A 121 -4.98 4.35 -9.09
CA GLU A 121 -5.66 3.06 -9.22
C GLU A 121 -4.76 1.96 -8.67
N VAL A 122 -5.31 1.03 -7.88
CA VAL A 122 -4.62 -0.22 -7.54
C VAL A 122 -4.83 -1.19 -8.68
N LEU A 123 -3.77 -1.54 -9.40
CA LEU A 123 -3.82 -2.46 -10.54
C LEU A 123 -3.83 -3.92 -10.11
N SER A 124 -3.10 -4.25 -9.04
CA SER A 124 -3.01 -5.61 -8.51
C SER A 124 -2.39 -5.62 -7.13
N ARG A 125 -2.68 -6.69 -6.38
CA ARG A 125 -2.06 -7.05 -5.11
C ARG A 125 -1.62 -8.51 -5.15
N GLY A 126 -0.41 -8.80 -4.72
CA GLY A 126 0.13 -10.16 -4.64
C GLY A 126 -0.68 -11.04 -3.71
N SER A 127 -1.16 -10.48 -2.58
CA SER A 127 -2.05 -11.15 -1.63
C SER A 127 -3.50 -11.30 -2.13
N GLY A 128 -3.79 -10.90 -3.37
CA GLY A 128 -5.14 -10.89 -3.93
C GLY A 128 -5.86 -9.54 -3.79
N MET A 129 -6.78 -9.27 -4.71
CA MET A 129 -7.66 -8.10 -4.63
C MET A 129 -8.87 -8.30 -3.73
N THR A 130 -9.21 -9.56 -3.46
CA THR A 130 -10.32 -9.98 -2.61
C THR A 130 -9.82 -11.05 -1.66
N GLU A 131 -10.31 -11.03 -0.42
CA GLU A 131 -10.04 -12.09 0.55
C GLU A 131 -10.78 -13.37 0.14
N ILE A 132 -10.10 -14.52 0.29
CA ILE A 132 -10.73 -15.84 0.16
C ILE A 132 -10.99 -16.31 1.58
N ASN A 133 -12.28 -16.43 1.92
CA ASN A 133 -12.73 -16.81 3.24
C ASN A 133 -13.30 -18.23 3.17
N GLU A 134 -12.60 -19.17 3.79
CA GLU A 134 -13.03 -20.56 3.87
C GLU A 134 -13.12 -20.98 5.34
N MET A 135 -14.21 -21.68 5.67
CA MET A 135 -14.44 -22.24 7.00
C MET A 135 -13.51 -23.44 7.20
N ASP A 136 -12.66 -23.37 8.21
CA ASP A 136 -11.87 -24.51 8.65
C ASP A 136 -12.63 -25.24 9.76
N ILE A 137 -12.91 -26.53 9.53
CA ILE A 137 -13.71 -27.37 10.45
C ILE A 137 -12.91 -27.66 11.72
N GLU A 138 -11.60 -27.87 11.62
CA GLU A 138 -10.73 -28.21 12.75
C GLU A 138 -10.47 -26.98 13.61
N ALA A 139 -10.19 -25.84 12.98
CA ALA A 139 -9.99 -24.57 13.68
C ALA A 139 -11.30 -23.91 14.12
N GLN A 140 -12.47 -24.45 13.72
CA GLN A 140 -13.82 -23.95 14.03
C GLN A 140 -14.04 -22.47 13.67
N ARG A 141 -13.27 -21.95 12.71
CA ARG A 141 -13.30 -20.55 12.29
C ARG A 141 -12.90 -20.39 10.84
N VAL A 142 -13.19 -19.23 10.26
CA VAL A 142 -12.65 -18.89 8.94
C VAL A 142 -11.15 -18.66 9.10
N VAL A 143 -10.35 -19.41 8.34
CA VAL A 143 -8.90 -19.24 8.29
C VAL A 143 -8.56 -18.58 6.97
N ARG A 144 -7.80 -17.48 7.04
CA ARG A 144 -7.43 -16.68 5.88
C ARG A 144 -5.97 -16.94 5.53
N TYR A 145 -5.70 -17.08 4.25
CA TYR A 145 -4.36 -17.27 3.73
C TYR A 145 -3.98 -16.12 2.81
N ASN A 146 -2.73 -15.68 2.94
CA ASN A 146 -2.15 -14.72 2.04
C ASN A 146 -1.90 -15.39 0.69
N GLN A 147 -2.53 -14.89 -0.38
CA GLN A 147 -2.48 -15.55 -1.69
C GLN A 147 -1.09 -15.53 -2.35
N LEU A 148 -0.16 -14.71 -1.84
CA LEU A 148 1.20 -14.62 -2.40
C LEU A 148 2.12 -15.73 -1.88
N ASN A 149 2.07 -16.00 -0.56
CA ASN A 149 3.01 -16.89 0.11
C ASN A 149 2.33 -18.04 0.86
N ASN A 150 0.99 -18.10 0.84
CA ASN A 150 0.16 -19.09 1.50
C ASN A 150 0.32 -19.16 3.04
N GLU A 151 0.84 -18.11 3.65
CA GLU A 151 0.92 -17.98 5.11
C GLU A 151 -0.43 -17.54 5.69
N ARG A 152 -0.74 -17.98 6.91
CA ARG A 152 -1.99 -17.59 7.60
C ARG A 152 -1.97 -16.10 7.93
N ILE A 153 -3.09 -15.43 7.65
CA ILE A 153 -3.33 -14.07 8.09
C ILE A 153 -4.02 -14.14 9.44
N VAL A 154 -3.46 -13.45 10.44
CA VAL A 154 -4.03 -13.36 11.78
C VAL A 154 -5.34 -12.57 11.78
N ASP A 155 -6.21 -12.89 12.73
CA ASP A 155 -7.42 -12.14 13.01
C ASP A 155 -7.42 -11.66 14.46
N PHE A 156 -7.88 -10.44 14.69
CA PHE A 156 -8.14 -9.90 16.01
C PHE A 156 -9.64 -9.91 16.33
N TYR A 157 -9.95 -10.23 17.57
CA TYR A 157 -11.29 -10.30 18.13
C TYR A 157 -11.52 -9.05 18.99
N TYR A 158 -12.61 -8.33 18.75
CA TYR A 158 -12.91 -7.11 19.48
C TYR A 158 -13.37 -7.41 20.91
N PRO A 159 -12.91 -6.65 21.92
CA PRO A 159 -13.23 -6.89 23.33
C PRO A 159 -14.72 -6.70 23.69
N ARG A 160 -15.49 -5.98 22.87
CA ARG A 160 -16.91 -5.65 23.15
C ARG A 160 -17.89 -6.33 22.19
N VAL A 161 -17.42 -7.39 21.52
CA VAL A 161 -18.19 -8.14 20.52
C VAL A 161 -18.44 -9.55 21.02
N GLU A 162 -19.63 -10.09 20.71
CA GLU A 162 -20.01 -11.46 21.06
C GLU A 162 -19.71 -12.41 19.89
N TYR A 163 -19.09 -13.54 20.23
CA TYR A 163 -18.63 -14.57 19.30
C TYR A 163 -19.15 -15.93 19.74
N ASP A 164 -19.48 -16.77 18.77
CA ASP A 164 -19.85 -18.17 19.00
C ASP A 164 -18.61 -18.99 19.41
N TYR A 165 -17.45 -18.65 18.84
CA TYR A 165 -16.17 -19.29 19.13
C TYR A 165 -15.03 -18.28 19.28
N LEU A 166 -14.26 -18.45 20.37
CA LEU A 166 -13.02 -17.70 20.62
C LEU A 166 -11.84 -18.67 20.54
N PRO A 167 -10.92 -18.50 19.57
CA PRO A 167 -9.76 -19.36 19.43
C PRO A 167 -8.77 -19.13 20.56
N ASN A 168 -8.11 -20.22 21.00
CA ASN A 168 -6.96 -20.17 21.91
C ASN A 168 -5.78 -20.93 21.28
N GLU A 169 -5.24 -20.40 20.19
CA GLU A 169 -4.14 -21.03 19.46
C GLU A 169 -2.76 -20.77 20.08
N LEU A 170 -2.63 -19.93 21.12
CA LEU A 170 -1.36 -19.74 21.85
C LEU A 170 -0.88 -21.03 22.52
N ASP A 171 -1.79 -21.82 23.09
CA ASP A 171 -1.45 -23.11 23.71
C ASP A 171 -0.96 -24.12 22.67
N ILE A 172 -1.50 -24.06 21.45
CA ILE A 172 -1.00 -24.83 20.32
C ILE A 172 0.41 -24.36 19.95
N ALA A 173 0.64 -23.04 19.86
CA ALA A 173 1.92 -22.46 19.48
C ALA A 173 3.06 -22.88 20.41
N VAL A 174 2.81 -22.88 21.72
CA VAL A 174 3.78 -23.30 22.75
C VAL A 174 4.09 -24.81 22.67
N GLY A 175 3.15 -25.62 22.16
CA GLY A 175 3.34 -27.06 21.96
C GLY A 175 4.05 -27.46 20.66
N LEU A 176 4.34 -26.51 19.76
CA LEU A 176 5.01 -26.79 18.49
C LEU A 176 6.50 -27.11 18.67
N ASP A 177 7.15 -27.57 17.59
CA ASP A 177 8.58 -27.87 17.59
C ASP A 177 9.43 -26.65 17.97
N LYS A 178 10.41 -26.84 18.85
CA LYS A 178 11.32 -25.79 19.36
C LYS A 178 12.13 -25.10 18.26
N ASN A 179 12.26 -25.73 17.09
CA ASN A 179 12.91 -25.17 15.92
C ASN A 179 12.02 -24.21 15.11
N LYS A 180 10.77 -23.95 15.53
CA LYS A 180 9.88 -23.01 14.84
C LYS A 180 10.03 -21.59 15.34
N LEU A 181 9.72 -20.64 14.47
CA LEU A 181 9.39 -19.26 14.81
C LEU A 181 7.92 -19.04 14.46
N ILE A 182 7.15 -18.57 15.44
CA ILE A 182 5.70 -18.51 15.35
C ILE A 182 5.25 -17.09 15.65
N GLU A 183 4.33 -16.59 14.84
CA GLU A 183 3.56 -15.39 15.11
C GLU A 183 2.22 -15.75 15.74
N VAL A 184 1.83 -15.04 16.79
CA VAL A 184 0.50 -15.16 17.39
C VAL A 184 -0.10 -13.76 17.57
N ALA A 185 -1.32 -13.57 17.08
CA ALA A 185 -2.14 -12.42 17.44
C ALA A 185 -2.88 -12.69 18.74
N LEU A 186 -2.71 -11.81 19.71
CA LEU A 186 -3.46 -11.77 20.96
C LEU A 186 -4.55 -10.71 20.85
N SER A 187 -5.76 -11.06 21.25
CA SER A 187 -6.88 -10.13 21.42
C SER A 187 -7.16 -9.98 22.91
N PHE A 188 -7.38 -8.76 23.39
CA PHE A 188 -7.54 -8.50 24.82
C PHE A 188 -9.01 -8.52 25.27
N ASN A 189 -9.22 -8.75 26.55
CA ASN A 189 -10.55 -8.76 27.18
C ASN A 189 -11.19 -7.36 27.22
N LYS A 190 -10.36 -6.31 27.30
CA LYS A 190 -10.77 -4.91 27.27
C LYS A 190 -9.69 -4.07 26.58
N PRO A 191 -10.02 -2.88 26.07
CA PRO A 191 -9.01 -1.94 25.61
C PRO A 191 -8.13 -1.52 26.79
N MET A 192 -6.81 -1.46 26.58
CA MET A 192 -5.81 -1.17 27.60
C MET A 192 -4.94 0.02 27.20
N SER A 193 -4.38 0.72 28.18
CA SER A 193 -3.37 1.74 27.94
C SER A 193 -1.99 1.14 27.68
N SER A 194 -1.12 1.89 27.03
CA SER A 194 0.26 1.46 26.76
C SER A 194 1.06 1.23 28.03
N ASN A 195 0.81 1.99 29.10
CA ASN A 195 1.48 1.83 30.39
C ASN A 195 1.10 0.51 31.05
N GLU A 196 -0.19 0.16 31.07
CA GLU A 196 -0.64 -1.14 31.60
C GLU A 196 -0.02 -2.31 30.82
N LEU A 197 0.04 -2.20 29.48
CA LEU A 197 0.64 -3.24 28.65
C LEU A 197 2.16 -3.33 28.81
N ALA A 198 2.84 -2.22 29.06
CA ALA A 198 4.28 -2.22 29.33
C ALA A 198 4.61 -3.02 30.59
N GLU A 199 3.80 -2.89 31.64
CA GLU A 199 3.97 -3.64 32.88
C GLU A 199 3.65 -5.13 32.72
N ILE A 200 2.59 -5.46 31.98
CA ILE A 200 2.10 -6.84 31.84
C ILE A 200 2.91 -7.63 30.80
N LEU A 201 3.06 -7.08 29.60
CA LEU A 201 3.68 -7.79 28.47
C LEU A 201 5.17 -7.51 28.38
N GLY A 202 5.65 -6.33 28.78
CA GLY A 202 7.00 -5.88 28.46
C GLY A 202 7.29 -5.90 26.95
N TYR A 203 8.51 -5.56 26.54
CA TYR A 203 8.80 -5.40 25.10
C TYR A 203 9.29 -6.68 24.41
N LYS A 204 9.79 -7.66 25.16
CA LYS A 204 10.41 -8.87 24.58
C LYS A 204 9.34 -9.74 23.93
N ASN A 205 9.58 -10.11 22.67
CA ASN A 205 8.69 -10.94 21.87
C ASN A 205 7.31 -10.32 21.60
N VAL A 206 7.15 -9.02 21.87
CA VAL A 206 5.99 -8.23 21.43
C VAL A 206 6.46 -7.42 20.23
N ASP A 207 5.85 -7.63 19.08
CA ASP A 207 6.29 -7.02 17.82
C ASP A 207 5.43 -5.81 17.44
N TRP A 208 4.15 -5.85 17.78
CA TRP A 208 3.18 -4.87 17.30
C TRP A 208 1.95 -4.80 18.20
N LEU A 209 1.33 -3.63 18.30
CA LEU A 209 0.15 -3.39 19.14
C LEU A 209 -1.00 -2.88 18.29
N TRP A 210 -2.17 -3.51 18.45
CA TRP A 210 -3.37 -3.22 17.69
C TRP A 210 -4.19 -2.10 18.33
N THR A 211 -4.35 -0.99 17.61
CA THR A 211 -5.22 0.12 18.02
C THR A 211 -6.65 -0.11 17.59
N GLU A 212 -7.59 0.03 18.52
CA GLU A 212 -9.02 -0.05 18.24
C GLU A 212 -9.56 1.35 17.91
N GLN A 213 -10.11 1.52 16.71
CA GLN A 213 -10.60 2.81 16.20
C GLN A 213 -12.12 2.89 16.14
N TYR A 214 -12.83 1.93 16.75
CA TYR A 214 -14.28 1.80 16.61
C TYR A 214 -15.02 2.36 17.82
N THR A 215 -16.02 3.20 17.53
CA THR A 215 -16.96 3.72 18.52
C THR A 215 -17.90 2.62 19.02
N GLU A 216 -18.49 2.81 20.20
CA GLU A 216 -19.49 1.86 20.74
C GLU A 216 -20.66 1.62 19.79
N LYS A 217 -21.08 2.65 19.04
CA LYS A 217 -22.13 2.51 18.03
C LYS A 217 -21.70 1.57 16.91
N GLN A 218 -20.48 1.69 16.41
CA GLN A 218 -19.95 0.79 15.38
C GLN A 218 -19.85 -0.65 15.90
N MET A 219 -19.47 -0.85 17.15
CA MET A 219 -19.45 -2.19 17.76
C MET A 219 -20.82 -2.82 17.86
N LYS A 220 -21.84 -2.04 18.20
CA LYS A 220 -23.23 -2.52 18.20
C LYS A 220 -23.68 -2.96 16.81
N GLU A 221 -23.24 -2.29 15.75
CA GLU A 221 -23.54 -2.73 14.38
C GLU A 221 -22.76 -4.00 14.00
N ILE A 222 -21.50 -4.12 14.40
CA ILE A 222 -20.70 -5.34 14.19
C ILE A 222 -21.35 -6.54 14.90
N ASN A 223 -21.83 -6.36 16.13
CA ASN A 223 -22.51 -7.42 16.89
C ASN A 223 -23.79 -7.95 16.24
N LYS A 224 -24.43 -7.18 15.37
CA LYS A 224 -25.63 -7.61 14.64
C LYS A 224 -25.31 -8.47 13.41
N LEU A 225 -24.04 -8.52 12.98
CA LEU A 225 -23.64 -9.32 11.83
C LEU A 225 -23.79 -10.80 12.16
N ASP A 226 -24.25 -11.56 11.18
CA ASP A 226 -24.40 -13.00 11.29
C ASP A 226 -23.08 -13.70 10.91
N GLY A 227 -22.49 -14.44 11.84
CA GLY A 227 -21.21 -15.13 11.69
C GLY A 227 -19.98 -14.38 12.21
N ASP A 228 -19.16 -15.09 12.99
CA ASP A 228 -17.96 -14.55 13.64
C ASP A 228 -16.90 -14.01 12.67
N SER A 229 -16.79 -14.59 11.47
CA SER A 229 -15.81 -14.18 10.46
C SER A 229 -16.01 -12.75 9.95
N LEU A 230 -17.23 -12.20 10.06
CA LEU A 230 -17.57 -10.82 9.73
C LEU A 230 -17.32 -9.85 10.89
N LYS A 231 -17.14 -10.40 12.09
CA LYS A 231 -16.97 -9.68 13.35
C LYS A 231 -15.52 -9.56 13.80
N VAL A 232 -14.56 -10.00 13.00
CA VAL A 232 -13.12 -9.94 13.33
C VAL A 232 -12.40 -8.86 12.52
N LYS A 233 -11.23 -8.45 12.99
CA LYS A 233 -10.32 -7.57 12.27
C LYS A 233 -9.14 -8.36 11.72
N ASN A 234 -9.13 -8.55 10.40
CA ASN A 234 -7.98 -9.15 9.73
C ASN A 234 -6.71 -8.30 9.90
N GLY A 235 -5.59 -8.96 10.15
CA GLY A 235 -4.27 -8.36 10.38
C GLY A 235 -3.82 -7.42 9.26
N ASP A 236 -4.06 -7.72 7.99
CA ASP A 236 -3.67 -6.86 6.85
C ASP A 236 -4.40 -5.51 6.85
N ASN A 237 -5.59 -5.49 7.44
CA ASN A 237 -6.44 -4.31 7.53
C ASN A 237 -6.36 -3.64 8.90
N ALA A 238 -5.62 -4.22 9.85
CA ALA A 238 -5.45 -3.69 11.21
C ALA A 238 -4.53 -2.47 11.21
N SER A 239 -4.78 -1.56 12.15
CA SER A 239 -4.00 -0.34 12.37
C SER A 239 -3.39 -0.38 13.76
N GLY A 240 -2.16 0.08 13.90
CA GLY A 240 -1.42 -0.03 15.15
C GLY A 240 0.05 0.31 14.97
N PHE A 241 0.89 0.02 15.95
CA PHE A 241 2.29 0.46 15.95
C PHE A 241 3.23 -0.64 16.42
N SER A 242 4.46 -0.60 15.90
CA SER A 242 5.48 -1.60 16.22
C SER A 242 6.07 -1.35 17.61
N VAL A 243 6.43 -2.44 18.29
CA VAL A 243 7.12 -2.44 19.57
C VAL A 243 8.59 -2.70 19.32
N THR A 244 9.46 -1.87 19.89
CA THR A 244 10.92 -2.03 19.76
C THR A 244 11.59 -1.84 21.10
N GLU A 245 12.78 -2.40 21.31
CA GLU A 245 13.55 -2.18 22.55
C GLU A 245 13.79 -0.70 22.83
N LYS A 246 14.04 0.10 21.78
CA LYS A 246 14.27 1.54 21.90
C LYS A 246 13.00 2.33 22.19
N TYR A 247 11.86 1.86 21.68
CA TYR A 247 10.56 2.51 21.75
C TYR A 247 9.46 1.44 21.94
N PRO A 248 9.31 0.89 23.15
CA PRO A 248 8.48 -0.30 23.32
C PRO A 248 6.98 0.03 23.39
N TYR A 249 6.65 1.20 23.91
CA TYR A 249 5.27 1.63 24.15
C TYR A 249 5.19 3.16 24.00
N GLU A 250 5.69 3.71 22.88
CA GLU A 250 5.90 5.15 22.67
C GLU A 250 4.86 6.04 23.39
N GLU A 251 5.35 7.03 24.15
CA GLU A 251 4.56 8.04 24.86
C GLU A 251 3.68 8.91 23.93
N ASN A 252 3.85 8.80 22.61
CA ASN A 252 3.15 9.59 21.59
C ASN A 252 1.74 9.08 21.25
N LEU A 253 1.26 8.03 21.90
CA LEU A 253 -0.14 7.70 21.85
C LEU A 253 -0.88 8.79 22.61
N THR A 254 -1.57 9.67 21.87
CA THR A 254 -2.45 10.68 22.48
C THR A 254 -3.30 9.97 23.52
N GLY A 255 -3.42 10.55 24.73
CA GLY A 255 -3.89 9.84 25.95
C GLY A 255 -5.21 9.07 25.87
N ASP A 256 -5.97 9.22 24.79
CA ASP A 256 -7.20 8.50 24.49
C ASP A 256 -7.01 7.23 23.62
N THR A 257 -5.81 6.95 23.11
CA THR A 257 -5.57 5.77 22.26
C THR A 257 -5.48 4.52 23.12
N THR A 258 -6.37 3.58 22.87
CA THR A 258 -6.40 2.29 23.58
C THR A 258 -6.03 1.15 22.65
N ILE A 259 -5.44 0.11 23.26
CA ILE A 259 -4.91 -1.07 22.59
C ILE A 259 -5.79 -2.26 22.93
N SER A 260 -6.23 -2.99 21.91
CA SER A 260 -7.16 -4.11 22.07
C SER A 260 -6.56 -5.44 21.63
N GLY A 261 -5.28 -5.45 21.25
CA GLY A 261 -4.53 -6.66 20.96
C GLY A 261 -3.05 -6.41 20.70
N ALA A 262 -2.31 -7.49 20.48
CA ALA A 262 -0.89 -7.46 20.19
C ALA A 262 -0.51 -8.57 19.20
N ILE A 263 0.58 -8.38 18.46
CA ILE A 263 1.32 -9.45 17.82
C ILE A 263 2.50 -9.79 18.70
N ILE A 264 2.64 -11.07 19.00
CA ILE A 264 3.83 -11.64 19.61
C ILE A 264 4.51 -12.60 18.63
N SER A 265 5.83 -12.69 18.69
CA SER A 265 6.55 -13.73 17.95
C SER A 265 7.81 -14.22 18.67
N GLY A 266 8.12 -15.49 18.43
CA GLY A 266 9.24 -16.16 19.06
C GLY A 266 9.26 -17.65 18.79
N THR A 267 10.19 -18.35 19.46
CA THR A 267 10.13 -19.81 19.55
C THR A 267 9.00 -20.24 20.50
N PRO A 268 8.53 -21.49 20.46
CA PRO A 268 7.52 -21.98 21.42
C PRO A 268 7.86 -21.64 22.87
N GLN A 269 9.13 -21.80 23.27
CA GLN A 269 9.62 -21.48 24.62
C GLN A 269 9.53 -19.98 24.94
N ASP A 270 9.79 -19.10 23.96
CA ASP A 270 9.67 -17.65 24.17
C ASP A 270 8.20 -17.25 24.38
N LEU A 271 7.25 -18.00 23.81
CA LEU A 271 5.82 -17.70 23.87
C LEU A 271 5.15 -18.20 25.17
N GLU A 272 5.77 -19.15 25.90
CA GLU A 272 5.27 -19.68 27.18
C GLU A 272 4.93 -18.57 28.18
N ARG A 273 5.72 -17.48 28.20
CA ARG A 273 5.53 -16.36 29.13
C ARG A 273 4.20 -15.62 28.96
N PHE A 274 3.51 -15.80 27.83
CA PHE A 274 2.22 -15.18 27.56
C PHE A 274 1.04 -16.10 27.90
N GLN A 275 1.30 -17.37 28.23
CA GLN A 275 0.24 -18.27 28.67
C GLN A 275 -0.34 -17.82 30.01
N ASN A 276 -1.64 -18.08 30.21
CA ASN A 276 -2.37 -17.79 31.45
C ASN A 276 -2.40 -16.30 31.84
N LEU A 277 -2.13 -15.38 30.91
CA LEU A 277 -2.38 -13.96 31.15
C LEU A 277 -3.89 -13.68 31.06
N ASP A 278 -4.50 -13.30 32.18
CA ASP A 278 -5.95 -13.01 32.30
C ASP A 278 -6.44 -11.86 31.40
N ILE A 279 -5.52 -11.12 30.77
CA ILE A 279 -5.87 -10.07 29.81
C ILE A 279 -6.20 -10.62 28.41
N ILE A 280 -5.80 -11.86 28.10
CA ILE A 280 -5.97 -12.46 26.78
C ILE A 280 -7.37 -13.05 26.68
N ARG A 281 -8.10 -12.62 25.64
CA ARG A 281 -9.44 -13.08 25.30
C ARG A 281 -9.42 -14.22 24.27
N ALA A 282 -8.60 -14.03 23.26
CA ALA A 282 -8.46 -14.96 22.15
C ALA A 282 -7.04 -14.86 21.60
N SER A 283 -6.56 -15.95 21.02
CA SER A 283 -5.25 -16.01 20.39
C SER A 283 -5.33 -16.78 19.07
N VAL A 284 -4.66 -16.26 18.04
CA VAL A 284 -4.66 -16.80 16.68
C VAL A 284 -3.22 -16.93 16.19
N ILE A 285 -2.81 -18.13 15.80
CA ILE A 285 -1.54 -18.36 15.11
C ILE A 285 -1.61 -17.77 13.71
N GLY A 286 -0.61 -16.96 13.39
CA GLY A 286 -0.34 -16.48 12.04
C GLY A 286 0.70 -17.31 11.34
N VAL A 287 1.74 -16.64 10.89
CA VAL A 287 2.87 -17.26 10.20
C VAL A 287 3.64 -18.20 11.11
N THR A 288 4.04 -19.36 10.58
CA THR A 288 4.90 -20.32 11.28
C THR A 288 5.99 -20.79 10.33
N ILE A 289 7.25 -20.52 10.68
CA ILE A 289 8.41 -20.86 9.82
C ILE A 289 9.47 -21.63 10.60
N ASP A 290 10.31 -22.37 9.90
CA ASP A 290 11.52 -22.95 10.50
C ASP A 290 12.52 -21.85 10.89
N LYS A 291 13.15 -22.01 12.04
CA LYS A 291 14.18 -21.10 12.55
C LYS A 291 15.50 -21.24 11.77
N TYR A 292 15.80 -22.44 11.27
CA TYR A 292 17.04 -22.81 10.56
C TYR A 292 16.76 -23.50 9.23
#